data_AF-A0A924X000-F1
#
_entry.id   AF-A0A924X000-F1
#
_cell.length_a   1.000
_cell.length_b   1.000
_cell.length_c   1.000
_cell.angle_alpha   90.00
_cell.angle_beta   90.00
_cell.angle_gamma   90.00
#
_symmetry.space_group_name_H-M   'P 1'
#
loop_
_entity.id
_entity.type
_entity.pdbx_description
1 polymer ?
#
loop_
_entity_poly.entity_id
_entity_poly.type
_entity_poly.pdbx_seq_one_letter_code
_entity_poly.pdbx_strand_id
1 'polypeptide(L)'
;MPAAGMLLALACGVKPIAFILAAFWFIARPRLAWVGPFILTCLLLGSVLLIQDGYVGFFKTLRTYTQEWEANGSFFHLVRTQMKPRWPLGELFVQPWEAARIWGGQIMALLAISLIWRRTDWLTAFYWLVLTALLVSPIVYPWYLLWLLAIVPLVPNGRGLTGLIFAATSVLCYRLWHTDWIMPWPIFFAEYVPVYAALIYEVKTRMTKPEFRIKSE
;
A
#
# COMPACT_ATOMS: atom_id res chain seq x y z
N MET A 1 -18.51 -0.37 18.78
CA MET A 1 -18.29 -1.03 17.47
C MET A 1 -16.93 -0.80 16.77
N PRO A 2 -16.05 0.19 17.10
CA PRO A 2 -14.77 0.35 16.39
C PRO A 2 -13.72 -0.74 16.70
N ALA A 3 -13.80 -1.37 17.88
CA ALA A 3 -12.90 -2.46 18.27
C ALA A 3 -13.09 -3.72 17.39
N ALA A 4 -14.32 -4.03 16.97
CA ALA A 4 -14.60 -5.18 16.11
C ALA A 4 -14.01 -5.01 14.70
N GLY A 5 -14.09 -3.80 14.13
CA GLY A 5 -13.45 -3.47 12.85
C GLY A 5 -11.92 -3.53 12.91
N MET A 6 -11.31 -3.03 14.00
CA MET A 6 -9.87 -3.15 14.23
C MET A 6 -9.42 -4.59 14.44
N LEU A 7 -10.17 -5.40 15.19
CA LEU A 7 -9.88 -6.82 15.39
C LEU A 7 -10.06 -7.63 14.10
N LEU A 8 -11.08 -7.31 13.29
CA LEU A 8 -11.28 -7.91 11.97
C LEU A 8 -10.18 -7.50 11.00
N ALA A 9 -9.74 -6.24 11.02
CA ALA A 9 -8.62 -5.75 10.23
C ALA A 9 -7.28 -6.40 10.63
N LEU A 10 -7.01 -6.55 11.93
CA LEU A 10 -5.86 -7.31 12.44
C LEU A 10 -5.94 -8.78 12.02
N ALA A 11 -7.13 -9.39 12.11
CA ALA A 11 -7.37 -10.76 11.67
C ALA A 11 -7.28 -10.92 10.13
N CYS A 12 -7.62 -9.89 9.36
CA CYS A 12 -7.53 -9.88 7.89
C CYS A 12 -6.14 -9.51 7.38
N GLY A 13 -5.35 -8.71 8.12
CA GLY A 13 -3.94 -8.42 7.84
C GLY A 13 -3.04 -9.65 7.92
N VAL A 14 -3.47 -10.70 8.63
CA VAL A 14 -2.80 -12.01 8.68
C VAL A 14 -3.08 -12.85 7.41
N LYS A 15 -4.15 -12.59 6.64
CA LYS A 15 -4.68 -13.55 5.64
C LYS A 15 -3.97 -13.55 4.27
N PRO A 16 -3.63 -12.41 3.62
CA PRO A 16 -2.88 -12.45 2.37
C PRO A 16 -1.39 -12.78 2.59
N ILE A 17 -0.82 -12.43 3.75
CA ILE A 17 0.52 -12.87 4.15
C ILE A 17 0.55 -14.39 4.32
N ALA A 18 -0.46 -15.00 4.96
CA ALA A 18 -0.55 -16.46 5.03
C ALA A 18 -0.65 -17.11 3.64
N PHE A 19 -1.35 -16.49 2.68
CA PHE A 19 -1.45 -16.98 1.30
C PHE A 19 -0.13 -16.81 0.50
N ILE A 20 0.54 -15.68 0.63
CA ILE A 20 1.81 -15.39 -0.05
C ILE A 20 2.94 -16.22 0.58
N LEU A 21 3.02 -16.29 1.91
CA LEU A 21 3.94 -17.20 2.61
C LEU A 21 3.61 -18.67 2.32
N ALA A 22 2.33 -19.03 2.19
CA ALA A 22 1.95 -20.35 1.69
C ALA A 22 2.48 -20.59 0.27
N ALA A 23 2.55 -19.58 -0.60
CA ALA A 23 3.17 -19.68 -1.93
C ALA A 23 4.69 -19.89 -1.90
N PHE A 24 5.41 -19.20 -1.03
CA PHE A 24 6.83 -19.50 -0.80
C PHE A 24 7.04 -20.86 -0.13
N TRP A 25 6.09 -21.31 0.70
CA TRP A 25 6.08 -22.65 1.27
C TRP A 25 5.70 -23.74 0.23
N PHE A 26 4.86 -23.42 -0.76
CA PHE A 26 4.45 -24.29 -1.88
C PHE A 26 5.64 -24.67 -2.78
N ILE A 27 6.64 -23.80 -2.91
CA ILE A 27 7.85 -24.07 -3.69
C ILE A 27 8.75 -25.12 -2.99
N ALA A 28 8.59 -25.33 -1.68
CA ALA A 28 9.53 -26.08 -0.87
C ALA A 28 9.13 -27.53 -0.53
N ARG A 29 7.91 -28.03 -0.86
CA ARG A 29 7.42 -29.36 -0.38
C ARG A 29 6.53 -30.15 -1.37
N PRO A 30 6.34 -31.49 -1.20
CA PRO A 30 5.66 -32.37 -2.17
C PRO A 30 4.13 -32.42 -2.14
N ARG A 31 3.56 -32.78 -3.31
CA ARG A 31 2.27 -32.40 -3.92
C ARG A 31 0.92 -32.77 -3.28
N LEU A 32 0.82 -33.30 -2.04
CA LEU A 32 -0.49 -33.71 -1.48
C LEU A 32 -0.85 -33.23 -0.05
N ALA A 33 0.03 -32.54 0.68
CA ALA A 33 -0.27 -32.08 2.05
C ALA A 33 -1.23 -30.85 2.12
N TRP A 34 -1.75 -30.39 0.98
CA TRP A 34 -2.32 -29.03 0.82
C TRP A 34 -3.84 -28.96 0.78
N VAL A 35 -4.49 -30.08 0.44
CA VAL A 35 -5.94 -30.09 0.21
C VAL A 35 -6.66 -29.74 1.51
N GLY A 36 -6.17 -30.24 2.66
CA GLY A 36 -6.71 -29.91 3.98
C GLY A 36 -6.62 -28.41 4.33
N PRO A 37 -5.42 -27.79 4.35
CA PRO A 37 -5.27 -26.37 4.66
C PRO A 37 -5.98 -25.43 3.68
N PHE A 38 -5.99 -25.74 2.38
CA PHE A 38 -6.72 -24.94 1.38
C PHE A 38 -8.24 -25.01 1.60
N ILE A 39 -8.79 -26.22 1.78
CA ILE A 39 -10.22 -26.40 2.07
C ILE A 39 -10.56 -25.71 3.40
N LEU A 40 -9.74 -25.87 4.44
CA LEU A 40 -9.95 -25.19 5.72
C LEU A 40 -9.95 -23.67 5.56
N THR A 41 -9.05 -23.12 4.74
CA THR A 41 -8.98 -21.68 4.46
C THR A 41 -10.21 -21.21 3.69
N CYS A 42 -10.65 -21.95 2.66
CA CYS A 42 -11.87 -21.66 1.93
C CYS A 42 -13.12 -21.76 2.82
N LEU A 43 -13.17 -22.71 3.75
CA LEU A 43 -14.27 -22.85 4.71
C LEU A 43 -14.26 -21.73 5.75
N LEU A 44 -13.09 -21.31 6.23
CA LEU A 44 -12.96 -20.18 7.17
C LEU A 44 -13.27 -18.83 6.48
N LEU A 45 -12.87 -18.66 5.22
CA LEU A 45 -13.22 -17.48 4.42
C LEU A 45 -14.70 -17.48 4.05
N GLY A 46 -15.20 -18.61 3.55
CA GLY A 46 -16.60 -18.79 3.20
C GLY A 46 -17.51 -18.59 4.40
N SER A 47 -17.20 -19.17 5.55
CA SER A 47 -18.01 -18.99 6.77
C SER A 47 -18.04 -17.54 7.25
N VAL A 48 -16.94 -16.78 7.16
CA VAL A 48 -16.95 -15.35 7.50
C VAL A 48 -17.81 -14.55 6.51
N LEU A 49 -17.79 -14.89 5.22
CA LEU A 49 -18.67 -14.29 4.21
C LEU A 49 -20.14 -14.70 4.38
N LEU A 50 -20.41 -15.86 4.98
CA LEU A 50 -21.75 -16.38 5.24
C LEU A 50 -22.34 -15.89 6.57
N ILE A 51 -21.52 -15.51 7.54
CA ILE A 51 -21.94 -15.05 8.88
C ILE A 51 -22.19 -13.54 8.94
N GLN A 52 -21.76 -12.77 7.94
CA GLN A 52 -22.12 -11.36 7.85
C GLN A 52 -23.43 -11.18 7.07
N ASP A 53 -24.38 -10.44 7.65
CA ASP A 53 -25.42 -9.71 6.91
C ASP A 53 -24.85 -8.70 5.87
N GLY A 54 -23.52 -8.70 5.64
CA GLY A 54 -22.75 -7.79 4.81
C GLY A 54 -23.07 -7.84 3.32
N TYR A 55 -23.90 -8.79 2.88
CA TYR A 55 -24.50 -8.74 1.54
C TYR A 55 -25.67 -7.75 1.43
N VAL A 56 -26.35 -7.44 2.54
CA VAL A 56 -27.42 -6.44 2.57
C VAL A 56 -26.77 -5.07 2.41
N GLY A 57 -26.92 -4.47 1.23
CA GLY A 57 -26.27 -3.21 0.89
C GLY A 57 -24.85 -3.37 0.34
N PHE A 58 -24.43 -4.57 -0.08
CA PHE A 58 -23.15 -4.76 -0.79
C PHE A 58 -23.02 -3.82 -1.99
N PHE A 59 -24.05 -3.75 -2.85
CA PHE A 59 -24.05 -2.84 -4.00
C PHE A 59 -24.07 -1.37 -3.61
N LYS A 60 -24.73 -1.01 -2.50
CA LYS A 60 -24.70 0.36 -1.95
C LYS A 60 -23.30 0.70 -1.46
N THR A 61 -22.67 -0.21 -0.73
CA THR A 61 -21.28 -0.09 -0.24
C THR A 61 -20.30 -0.03 -1.40
N LEU A 62 -20.46 -0.87 -2.42
CA LEU A 62 -19.65 -0.85 -3.63
C LEU A 62 -19.80 0.46 -4.39
N ARG A 63 -21.03 0.97 -4.54
CA ARG A 63 -21.30 2.26 -5.19
C ARG A 63 -20.72 3.42 -4.39
N THR A 64 -20.92 3.46 -3.07
CA THR A 64 -20.30 4.47 -2.20
C THR A 64 -18.79 4.36 -2.26
N TYR A 65 -18.24 3.15 -2.24
CA TYR A 65 -16.81 2.91 -2.37
C TYR A 65 -16.27 3.42 -3.70
N THR A 66 -16.96 3.22 -4.83
CA THR A 66 -16.48 3.72 -6.13
C THR A 66 -16.63 5.24 -6.27
N GLN A 67 -17.60 5.85 -5.58
CA GLN A 67 -17.84 7.29 -5.59
C GLN A 67 -16.91 8.05 -4.63
N GLU A 68 -16.69 7.51 -3.43
CA GLU A 68 -15.92 8.10 -2.32
C GLU A 68 -14.55 7.42 -2.16
N TRP A 69 -14.03 6.84 -3.24
CA TRP A 69 -12.85 5.98 -3.17
C TRP A 69 -11.62 6.74 -2.60
N GLU A 70 -11.55 8.06 -2.69
CA GLU A 70 -10.38 8.91 -2.39
C GLU A 70 -10.14 9.24 -0.91
N ALA A 71 -10.01 8.24 -0.04
CA ALA A 71 -10.04 8.46 1.41
C ALA A 71 -8.67 8.49 2.12
N ASN A 72 -7.61 7.93 1.52
CA ASN A 72 -6.31 7.75 2.21
C ASN A 72 -5.11 7.80 1.26
N GLY A 73 -4.96 8.91 0.54
CA GLY A 73 -3.81 9.15 -0.34
C GLY A 73 -3.11 10.45 0.02
N SER A 74 -1.91 10.38 0.61
CA SER A 74 -1.19 11.57 1.07
C SER A 74 -0.77 12.52 -0.06
N PHE A 75 -0.13 11.98 -1.09
CA PHE A 75 0.26 12.75 -2.27
C PHE A 75 -0.98 13.31 -2.98
N PHE A 76 -2.00 12.48 -3.15
CA PHE A 76 -3.22 12.83 -3.85
C PHE A 76 -3.97 13.98 -3.15
N HIS A 77 -4.06 13.93 -1.82
CA HIS A 77 -4.66 14.98 -1.01
C HIS A 77 -3.88 16.31 -1.13
N LEU A 78 -2.54 16.25 -1.14
CA LEU A 78 -1.69 17.42 -1.31
C LEU A 78 -1.88 18.08 -2.70
N VAL A 79 -1.87 17.28 -3.77
CA VAL A 79 -2.10 17.79 -5.13
C VAL A 79 -3.50 18.41 -5.26
N ARG A 80 -4.53 17.70 -4.79
CA ARG A 80 -5.93 18.17 -4.85
C ARG A 80 -6.14 19.48 -4.10
N THR A 81 -5.56 19.62 -2.91
CA THR A 81 -5.72 20.84 -2.08
C THR A 81 -4.99 22.04 -2.69
N GLN A 82 -3.81 21.84 -3.28
CA GLN A 82 -3.06 22.92 -3.93
C GLN A 82 -3.67 23.36 -5.27
N MET A 83 -4.33 22.46 -6.00
CA MET A 83 -4.89 22.75 -7.32
C MET A 83 -6.28 23.39 -7.31
N LYS A 84 -7.04 23.29 -6.20
CA LYS A 84 -8.43 23.79 -6.10
C LYS A 84 -8.66 25.29 -6.38
N PRO A 85 -7.72 26.24 -6.14
CA PRO A 85 -8.03 27.66 -6.35
C PRO A 85 -7.27 28.35 -7.51
N ARG A 86 -6.37 27.69 -8.24
CA ARG A 86 -5.33 28.42 -9.01
C ARG A 86 -5.01 27.95 -10.42
N TRP A 87 -5.67 26.95 -10.98
CA TRP A 87 -5.26 26.43 -12.29
C TRP A 87 -5.89 27.23 -13.45
N PRO A 88 -5.13 28.03 -14.22
CA PRO A 88 -5.67 28.81 -15.34
C PRO A 88 -5.89 27.93 -16.59
N LEU A 89 -5.34 26.72 -16.63
CA LEU A 89 -5.56 25.73 -17.70
C LEU A 89 -6.82 24.88 -17.43
N GLY A 90 -7.88 25.51 -16.92
CA GLY A 90 -9.15 24.86 -16.53
C GLY A 90 -9.87 24.11 -17.67
N GLU A 91 -9.33 24.13 -18.88
CA GLU A 91 -9.85 23.42 -20.05
C GLU A 91 -9.14 22.09 -20.35
N LEU A 92 -7.92 21.85 -19.84
CA LEU A 92 -7.17 20.61 -20.14
C LEU A 92 -7.47 19.45 -19.18
N PHE A 93 -7.91 19.75 -17.96
CA PHE A 93 -8.29 18.74 -16.98
C PHE A 93 -9.67 19.04 -16.48
N VAL A 94 -10.58 18.11 -16.72
CA VAL A 94 -11.98 18.25 -16.33
C VAL A 94 -12.06 18.25 -14.81
N GLN A 95 -11.14 17.53 -14.14
CA GLN A 95 -11.22 17.27 -12.71
C GLN A 95 -9.84 17.17 -12.01
N PRO A 96 -9.65 17.73 -10.78
CA PRO A 96 -8.35 17.76 -10.07
C PRO A 96 -7.68 16.40 -9.82
N TRP A 97 -8.44 15.31 -9.81
CA TRP A 97 -7.91 13.95 -9.66
C TRP A 97 -7.19 13.44 -10.90
N GLU A 98 -7.58 13.89 -12.09
CA GLU A 98 -6.91 13.54 -13.34
C GLU A 98 -5.47 14.04 -13.31
N ALA A 99 -5.28 15.28 -12.85
CA ALA A 99 -3.96 15.84 -12.61
C ALA A 99 -3.18 14.99 -11.61
N ALA A 100 -3.72 14.71 -10.42
CA ALA A 100 -3.01 13.90 -9.42
C ALA A 100 -2.61 12.50 -9.94
N ARG A 101 -3.43 11.85 -10.77
CA ARG A 101 -3.10 10.59 -11.45
C ARG A 101 -1.96 10.75 -12.45
N ILE A 102 -1.96 11.81 -13.25
CA ILE A 102 -0.89 12.10 -14.22
C ILE A 102 0.43 12.36 -13.49
N TRP A 103 0.41 13.18 -12.44
CA TRP A 103 1.59 13.45 -11.62
C TRP A 103 2.11 12.18 -10.94
N GLY A 104 1.21 11.35 -10.38
CA GLY A 104 1.58 10.06 -9.82
C GLY A 104 2.22 9.13 -10.86
N GLY A 105 1.65 9.07 -12.06
CA GLY A 105 2.20 8.32 -13.19
C GLY A 105 3.58 8.81 -13.63
N GLN A 106 3.80 10.13 -13.66
CA GLN A 106 5.10 10.73 -13.96
C GLN A 106 6.13 10.40 -12.89
N ILE A 107 5.79 10.50 -11.60
CA ILE A 107 6.66 10.11 -10.49
C ILE A 107 7.08 8.63 -10.62
N MET A 108 6.12 7.75 -10.91
CA MET A 108 6.37 6.33 -11.13
C MET A 108 7.31 6.08 -12.32
N ALA A 109 7.07 6.75 -13.45
CA ALA A 109 7.90 6.61 -14.65
C ALA A 109 9.33 7.09 -14.41
N LEU A 110 9.51 8.25 -13.77
CA LEU A 110 10.82 8.80 -13.44
C LEU A 110 11.59 7.90 -12.47
N LEU A 111 10.90 7.36 -11.46
CA LEU A 111 11.51 6.39 -10.55
C LEU A 111 11.95 5.12 -11.30
N ALA A 112 11.09 4.55 -12.14
CA ALA A 112 11.42 3.37 -12.92
C ALA A 112 12.65 3.60 -13.83
N ILE A 113 12.68 4.72 -14.55
CA ILE A 113 13.82 5.12 -15.40
C ILE A 113 15.10 5.25 -14.54
N SER A 114 15.01 5.92 -13.39
CA SER A 114 16.14 6.07 -12.47
C SER A 114 16.65 4.71 -11.96
N LEU A 115 15.76 3.78 -11.61
CA LEU A 115 16.12 2.45 -11.12
C LEU A 115 16.80 1.62 -12.22
N ILE A 116 16.30 1.69 -13.46
CA ILE A 116 16.88 1.04 -14.64
C ILE A 116 18.28 1.61 -14.91
N TRP A 117 18.43 2.94 -14.95
CA TRP A 117 19.72 3.59 -15.19
C TRP A 117 20.74 3.21 -14.13
N ARG A 118 20.33 3.15 -12.86
CA ARG A 118 21.19 2.72 -11.75
C ARG A 118 21.46 1.21 -11.71
N ARG A 119 20.86 0.42 -12.62
CA ARG A 119 20.93 -1.05 -12.65
C ARG A 119 20.61 -1.67 -11.28
N THR A 120 19.54 -1.16 -10.66
CA THR A 120 19.11 -1.61 -9.33
C THR A 120 18.66 -3.08 -9.39
N ASP A 121 18.96 -3.87 -8.35
CA ASP A 121 18.49 -5.24 -8.26
C ASP A 121 16.95 -5.31 -8.26
N TRP A 122 16.40 -6.39 -8.81
CA TRP A 122 14.96 -6.51 -9.05
C TRP A 122 14.12 -6.45 -7.77
N LEU A 123 14.62 -6.98 -6.64
CA LEU A 123 13.91 -6.96 -5.35
C LEU A 123 13.79 -5.53 -4.81
N THR A 124 14.90 -4.80 -4.82
CA THR A 124 14.94 -3.40 -4.43
C THR A 124 14.11 -2.53 -5.36
N ALA A 125 14.20 -2.76 -6.68
CA ALA A 125 13.40 -2.03 -7.65
C ALA A 125 11.90 -2.27 -7.40
N PHE A 126 11.50 -3.51 -7.17
CA PHE A 126 10.12 -3.87 -6.84
C PHE A 126 9.66 -3.18 -5.55
N TYR A 127 10.47 -3.22 -4.48
CA TYR A 127 10.18 -2.53 -3.22
C TYR A 127 9.90 -1.04 -3.43
N TRP A 128 10.79 -0.33 -4.13
CA TRP A 128 10.62 1.10 -4.39
C TRP A 128 9.42 1.39 -5.27
N LEU A 129 9.19 0.61 -6.31
CA LEU A 129 8.03 0.79 -7.20
C LEU A 129 6.72 0.59 -6.44
N VAL A 130 6.60 -0.45 -5.61
CA VAL A 130 5.39 -0.67 -4.80
C VAL A 130 5.22 0.42 -3.74
N LEU A 131 6.29 0.78 -3.02
CA LEU A 131 6.23 1.82 -2.01
C LEU A 131 5.79 3.16 -2.61
N THR A 132 6.37 3.55 -3.75
CA THR A 132 6.01 4.79 -4.44
C THR A 132 4.60 4.71 -5.00
N ALA A 133 4.19 3.59 -5.60
CA ALA A 133 2.82 3.40 -6.09
C ALA A 133 1.80 3.63 -4.97
N LEU A 134 2.07 3.13 -3.76
CA LEU A 134 1.22 3.35 -2.59
C LEU A 134 1.22 4.81 -2.15
N LEU A 135 2.38 5.46 -2.09
CA LEU A 135 2.47 6.87 -1.68
C LEU A 135 1.76 7.83 -2.65
N VAL A 136 1.75 7.51 -3.96
CA VAL A 136 1.06 8.33 -4.98
C VAL A 136 -0.38 7.89 -5.25
N SER A 137 -0.80 6.74 -4.69
CA SER A 137 -2.15 6.23 -4.85
C SER A 137 -3.16 7.16 -4.16
N PRO A 138 -4.36 7.36 -4.74
CA PRO A 138 -5.48 8.00 -4.05
C PRO A 138 -5.95 7.20 -2.84
N ILE A 139 -5.60 5.91 -2.76
CA ILE A 139 -6.01 5.03 -1.68
C ILE A 139 -4.91 4.06 -1.29
N VAL A 140 -4.64 4.02 0.01
CA VAL A 140 -3.78 3.01 0.61
C VAL A 140 -4.58 2.21 1.61
N TYR A 141 -4.99 1.02 1.19
CA TYR A 141 -5.58 0.05 2.10
C TYR A 141 -4.49 -0.82 2.75
N PRO A 142 -4.67 -1.24 4.02
CA PRO A 142 -3.66 -2.02 4.73
C PRO A 142 -3.34 -3.36 4.06
N TRP A 143 -4.28 -3.93 3.31
CA TRP A 143 -4.00 -5.14 2.54
C TRP A 143 -3.04 -4.91 1.36
N TYR A 144 -2.92 -3.69 0.83
CA TYR A 144 -1.89 -3.40 -0.19
C TYR A 144 -0.49 -3.33 0.43
N LEU A 145 -0.38 -3.00 1.72
CA LEU A 145 0.91 -2.96 2.41
C LEU A 145 1.46 -4.36 2.71
N LEU A 146 0.65 -5.41 2.53
CA LEU A 146 1.10 -6.79 2.62
C LEU A 146 2.08 -7.15 1.51
N TRP A 147 1.96 -6.52 0.32
CA TRP A 147 2.95 -6.65 -0.75
C TRP A 147 4.31 -6.12 -0.29
N LEU A 148 4.35 -4.99 0.42
CA LEU A 148 5.59 -4.49 1.02
C LEU A 148 6.10 -5.44 2.11
N LEU A 149 5.24 -5.85 3.05
CA LEU A 149 5.64 -6.73 4.16
C LEU A 149 6.20 -8.07 3.69
N ALA A 150 5.68 -8.64 2.61
CA ALA A 150 6.20 -9.89 2.03
C ALA A 150 7.63 -9.72 1.47
N ILE A 151 7.98 -8.53 1.01
CA ILE A 151 9.24 -8.25 0.33
C ILE A 151 10.29 -7.65 1.24
N VAL A 152 9.91 -6.88 2.25
CA VAL A 152 10.83 -6.25 3.22
C VAL A 152 11.93 -7.22 3.72
N PRO A 153 11.62 -8.46 4.15
CA PRO A 153 12.65 -9.39 4.62
C PRO A 153 13.65 -9.83 3.54
N LEU A 154 13.26 -9.72 2.27
CA LEU A 154 14.05 -10.11 1.10
C LEU A 154 14.87 -8.95 0.54
N VAL A 155 14.56 -7.70 0.89
CA VAL A 155 15.31 -6.55 0.36
C VAL A 155 16.68 -6.48 1.03
N PRO A 156 17.77 -6.49 0.26
CA PRO A 156 19.11 -6.49 0.82
C PRO A 156 19.43 -5.21 1.60
N ASN A 157 20.48 -5.30 2.40
CA ASN A 157 21.12 -4.18 3.09
C ASN A 157 20.24 -3.52 4.17
N GLY A 158 19.18 -4.16 4.68
CA GLY A 158 18.33 -3.57 5.71
C GLY A 158 17.48 -2.40 5.20
N ARG A 159 17.07 -2.48 3.94
CA ARG A 159 15.98 -1.67 3.37
C ARG A 159 14.64 -2.20 3.90
N GLY A 160 13.58 -1.41 3.78
CA GLY A 160 12.23 -1.81 4.19
C GLY A 160 11.68 -1.09 5.41
N LEU A 161 12.47 -0.24 6.07
CA LEU A 161 12.03 0.51 7.26
C LEU A 161 10.79 1.35 6.95
N THR A 162 10.78 2.03 5.80
CA THR A 162 9.62 2.82 5.37
C THR A 162 8.40 1.94 5.18
N GLY A 163 8.55 0.77 4.52
CA GLY A 163 7.48 -0.18 4.34
C GLY A 163 6.92 -0.74 5.67
N LEU A 164 7.78 -1.02 6.64
CA LEU A 164 7.37 -1.48 7.98
C LEU A 164 6.59 -0.41 8.74
N ILE A 165 7.09 0.83 8.74
CA ILE A 165 6.41 1.95 9.40
C ILE A 165 5.08 2.22 8.71
N PHE A 166 5.03 2.20 7.38
CA PHE A 166 3.78 2.41 6.64
C PHE A 166 2.77 1.31 6.92
N ALA A 167 3.19 0.04 6.92
CA ALA A 167 2.33 -1.06 7.33
C ALA A 167 1.78 -0.87 8.75
N ALA A 168 2.64 -0.52 9.71
CA ALA A 168 2.25 -0.31 11.10
C ALA A 168 1.27 0.87 11.28
N THR A 169 1.49 1.98 10.57
CA THR A 169 0.63 3.17 10.72
C THR A 169 -0.64 3.10 9.90
N SER A 170 -0.69 2.32 8.81
CA SER A 170 -1.88 2.19 7.95
C SER A 170 -3.12 1.63 8.64
N VAL A 171 -2.97 0.94 9.78
CA VAL A 171 -4.11 0.49 10.59
C VAL A 171 -4.96 1.68 11.05
N LEU A 172 -4.38 2.88 11.16
CA LEU A 172 -5.09 4.11 11.50
C LEU A 172 -6.16 4.47 10.45
N CYS A 173 -5.98 4.07 9.19
CA CYS A 173 -6.97 4.32 8.14
C CYS A 173 -8.30 3.59 8.38
N TYR A 174 -8.33 2.50 9.17
CA TYR A 174 -9.58 1.84 9.54
C TYR A 174 -10.44 2.67 10.49
N ARG A 175 -9.93 3.77 11.06
CA ARG A 175 -10.77 4.75 11.75
C ARG A 175 -11.74 5.46 10.81
N LEU A 176 -11.50 5.41 9.50
CA LEU A 176 -12.40 5.92 8.48
C LEU A 176 -13.62 5.02 8.25
N TRP A 177 -13.56 3.77 8.70
CA TRP A 177 -14.61 2.80 8.50
C TRP A 177 -15.89 3.26 9.21
N HIS A 178 -16.98 3.47 8.44
CA HIS A 178 -18.26 4.08 8.86
C HIS A 178 -18.26 5.59 9.12
N THR A 179 -17.29 6.33 8.60
CA THR A 179 -17.31 7.81 8.59
C THR A 179 -17.59 8.35 7.19
N ASP A 180 -17.55 9.68 7.01
CA ASP A 180 -17.69 10.36 5.72
C ASP A 180 -16.50 10.13 4.75
N TRP A 181 -15.66 9.11 4.99
CA TRP A 181 -14.46 8.80 4.20
C TRP A 181 -13.44 9.95 4.09
N ILE A 182 -13.53 10.93 4.98
CA ILE A 182 -12.58 12.03 5.12
C ILE A 182 -11.69 11.76 6.31
N MET A 183 -10.38 11.64 6.07
CA MET A 183 -9.42 11.40 7.15
C MET A 183 -9.22 12.66 8.00
N PRO A 184 -9.49 12.60 9.32
CA PRO A 184 -9.16 13.70 10.20
C PRO A 184 -7.65 13.99 10.16
N TRP A 185 -7.28 15.27 10.07
CA TRP A 185 -5.89 15.70 10.00
C TRP A 185 -4.95 15.07 11.04
N PRO A 186 -5.33 14.92 12.33
CA PRO A 186 -4.45 14.28 13.30
C PRO A 186 -4.11 12.83 12.95
N ILE A 187 -5.08 12.08 12.41
CA ILE A 187 -4.89 10.69 11.98
C ILE A 187 -4.00 10.65 10.74
N PHE A 188 -4.26 11.53 9.78
CA PHE A 188 -3.44 11.66 8.58
C PHE A 188 -1.98 11.95 8.90
N PHE A 189 -1.70 12.90 9.80
CA PHE A 189 -0.33 13.20 10.22
C PHE A 189 0.29 12.05 11.02
N ALA A 190 -0.46 11.41 11.91
CA ALA A 190 0.02 10.24 12.65
C ALA A 190 0.35 9.07 11.70
N GLU A 191 -0.36 8.94 10.58
CA GLU A 191 -0.08 7.93 9.57
C GLU A 191 1.14 8.25 8.72
N TYR A 192 1.17 9.45 8.12
CA TYR A 192 2.14 9.76 7.06
C TYR A 192 3.41 10.46 7.51
N VAL A 193 3.42 11.21 8.62
CA VAL A 193 4.66 11.86 9.10
C VAL A 193 5.74 10.83 9.42
N PRO A 194 5.46 9.72 10.15
CA PRO A 194 6.45 8.68 10.39
C PRO A 194 6.94 8.02 9.09
N VAL A 195 6.04 7.81 8.13
CA VAL A 195 6.36 7.21 6.82
C VAL A 195 7.33 8.09 6.04
N TYR A 196 7.05 9.39 5.92
CA TYR A 196 7.94 10.30 5.21
C TYR A 196 9.27 10.51 5.95
N ALA A 197 9.27 10.53 7.28
CA ALA A 197 10.51 10.59 8.06
C ALA A 197 11.39 9.35 7.81
N ALA A 198 10.79 8.16 7.82
CA ALA A 198 11.46 6.90 7.49
C ALA A 198 11.98 6.89 6.06
N LEU A 199 11.18 7.36 5.11
CA LEU A 199 11.55 7.47 3.70
C LEU A 199 12.79 8.35 3.51
N ILE A 200 12.78 9.55 4.10
CA ILE A 200 13.92 10.48 4.04
C ILE A 200 15.16 9.84 4.66
N TYR A 201 15.03 9.18 5.80
CA TYR A 201 16.12 8.50 6.47
C TYR A 201 16.69 7.35 5.61
N GLU A 202 15.83 6.49 5.08
CA GLU A 202 16.20 5.34 4.25
C GLU A 202 16.87 5.77 2.94
N VAL A 203 16.40 6.86 2.33
CA VAL A 203 17.01 7.46 1.13
C VAL A 203 18.37 8.09 1.45
N LYS A 204 18.49 8.88 2.53
CA LYS A 204 19.74 9.58 2.90
C LYS A 204 20.85 8.63 3.29
N THR A 205 20.56 7.66 4.15
CA THR A 205 21.58 6.70 4.65
C THR A 205 22.19 5.83 3.55
N ARG A 206 21.58 5.80 2.37
CA ARG A 206 21.96 4.91 1.27
C ARG A 206 22.52 5.61 0.05
N MET A 207 22.16 6.88 -0.20
CA MET A 207 22.85 7.68 -1.21
C MET A 207 24.31 7.98 -0.84
N THR A 208 24.68 7.86 0.44
CA THR A 208 26.04 8.14 0.94
C THR A 208 27.01 6.96 0.88
N LYS A 209 26.54 5.72 0.59
CA LYS A 209 27.43 4.56 0.43
C LYS A 209 27.57 4.23 -1.06
N PRO A 210 28.71 4.55 -1.70
CA PRO A 210 28.97 4.09 -3.06
C PRO A 210 29.18 2.58 -3.03
N GLU A 211 28.14 1.81 -3.32
CA GLU A 211 28.21 0.34 -3.47
C GLU A 211 28.90 -0.07 -4.79
N PHE A 212 29.32 0.88 -5.63
CA PHE A 212 30.13 0.63 -6.81
C PHE A 212 31.63 0.72 -6.49
N ARG A 213 32.15 -0.24 -5.74
CA ARG A 213 33.49 -0.78 -6.07
C ARG A 213 33.24 -1.97 -6.98
N ILE A 214 33.23 -1.72 -8.29
CA ILE A 214 33.49 -2.77 -9.26
C ILE A 214 34.87 -3.31 -8.85
N LYS A 215 34.91 -4.52 -8.29
CA LYS A 215 36.17 -5.27 -8.24
C LYS A 215 36.52 -5.51 -9.70
N SER A 216 37.40 -4.68 -10.24
CA SER A 216 38.11 -5.01 -11.46
C SER A 216 38.97 -6.22 -11.14
N GLU A 217 38.51 -7.40 -11.54
CA GLU A 217 39.38 -8.55 -11.79
C GLU A 217 40.15 -8.33 -13.09
#